data_AF-A0A357V920-F1
#
_entry.id   AF-A0A357V920-F1
#
_cell.length_a   1.000
_cell.length_b   1.000
_cell.length_c   1.000
_cell.angle_alpha   90.00
_cell.angle_beta   90.00
_cell.angle_gamma   90.00
#
_symmetry.space_group_name_H-M   'P 1'
#
loop_
_entity.id
_entity.type
_entity.pdbx_description
1 polymer ?
#
loop_
_entity_poly.entity_id
_entity_poly.type
_entity_poly.pdbx_seq_one_letter_code
_entity_poly.pdbx_strand_id
1 'polypeptide(L)'
;MARLSNNNQPSISLEGNTTMNILNRFAVLGLTGALVAACASMDSDTATTTKADAKPAAAKAAEKKTKPDQKYVIYFDFGKATMNEEGTTVAYKLMADTMSGYKAVLLTGHTDTAGDKNHNRKLSEKRVENVKQVFSEIGIDPNKIITQFFGEDEPAEKTADGVKNDKNRRVEVVLKF
;
A
#
# COMPACT_ATOMS: atom_id res chain seq x y z
N MET A 1 -9.08 14.03 -64.06
CA MET A 1 -10.39 13.38 -63.83
C MET A 1 -10.16 11.92 -63.52
N ALA A 2 -10.96 11.35 -62.60
CA ALA A 2 -10.96 10.00 -62.03
C ALA A 2 -10.11 9.85 -60.76
N ARG A 3 -10.58 9.26 -59.65
CA ARG A 3 -11.91 8.88 -59.14
C ARG A 3 -11.73 8.64 -57.63
N LEU A 4 -12.72 8.97 -56.81
CA LEU A 4 -12.78 8.62 -55.38
C LEU A 4 -12.65 7.11 -55.18
N SER A 5 -11.98 6.68 -54.10
CA SER A 5 -12.45 5.53 -53.33
C SER A 5 -12.01 5.61 -51.87
N ASN A 6 -13.01 5.94 -51.06
CA ASN A 6 -13.10 5.89 -49.61
C ASN A 6 -13.27 4.42 -49.19
N ASN A 7 -12.56 3.91 -48.19
CA ASN A 7 -12.85 2.59 -47.63
C ASN A 7 -12.69 2.54 -46.09
N ASN A 8 -13.72 3.10 -45.47
CA ASN A 8 -14.46 2.59 -44.31
C ASN A 8 -14.02 1.22 -43.77
N GLN A 9 -13.41 1.21 -42.58
CA GLN A 9 -13.24 0.03 -41.74
C GLN A 9 -14.53 -0.20 -40.93
N PRO A 10 -15.12 -1.41 -40.91
CA PRO A 10 -16.30 -1.68 -40.11
C PRO A 10 -15.96 -1.84 -38.62
N SER A 11 -16.67 -1.07 -37.80
CA SER A 11 -16.81 -1.24 -36.35
C SER A 11 -17.53 -2.55 -36.03
N ILE A 12 -16.87 -3.44 -35.28
CA ILE A 12 -17.55 -4.53 -34.58
C ILE A 12 -17.53 -4.24 -33.07
N SER A 13 -18.65 -3.70 -32.60
CA SER A 13 -19.04 -3.79 -31.20
C SER A 13 -19.42 -5.24 -30.90
N LEU A 14 -18.81 -5.84 -29.88
CA LEU A 14 -19.33 -7.04 -29.25
C LEU A 14 -19.43 -6.76 -27.76
N GLU A 15 -20.66 -6.49 -27.36
CA GLU A 15 -21.13 -6.61 -26.00
C GLU A 15 -20.93 -8.05 -25.51
N GLY A 16 -20.48 -8.18 -24.27
CA GLY A 16 -20.24 -9.47 -23.63
C GLY A 16 -20.15 -9.31 -22.13
N ASN A 17 -21.29 -8.94 -21.53
CA ASN A 17 -21.54 -9.15 -20.11
C ASN A 17 -21.45 -10.64 -19.79
N THR A 18 -20.45 -11.04 -19.01
CA THR A 18 -20.49 -12.31 -18.27
C THR A 18 -19.91 -12.12 -16.89
N THR A 19 -20.78 -11.69 -15.97
CA THR A 19 -20.80 -12.09 -14.56
C THR A 19 -20.41 -13.57 -14.41
N MET A 20 -19.33 -13.86 -13.68
CA MET A 20 -19.16 -15.17 -13.05
C MET A 20 -18.83 -14.98 -11.56
N ASN A 21 -19.88 -15.26 -10.80
CA ASN A 21 -20.01 -15.20 -9.36
C ASN A 21 -19.14 -16.30 -8.71
N ILE A 22 -18.33 -15.92 -7.72
CA ILE A 22 -17.44 -16.82 -6.98
C ILE A 22 -18.31 -17.67 -6.05
N LEU A 23 -18.56 -18.93 -6.42
CA LEU A 23 -19.36 -19.87 -5.65
C LEU A 23 -18.51 -20.50 -4.52
N ASN A 24 -18.38 -19.81 -3.39
CA ASN A 24 -17.79 -20.37 -2.18
C ASN A 24 -18.82 -21.24 -1.45
N ARG A 25 -18.78 -22.57 -1.66
CA ARG A 25 -19.65 -23.54 -0.97
C ARG A 25 -18.96 -24.08 0.29
N PHE A 26 -19.04 -23.35 1.39
CA PHE A 26 -18.77 -23.91 2.72
C PHE A 26 -20.09 -24.31 3.39
N ALA A 27 -20.48 -25.57 3.21
CA ALA A 27 -21.54 -26.19 3.98
C ALA A 27 -20.96 -26.64 5.33
N VAL A 28 -21.19 -25.85 6.39
CA VAL A 28 -20.97 -26.27 7.77
C VAL A 28 -22.20 -27.07 8.20
N LEU A 29 -22.07 -28.40 8.19
CA LEU A 29 -23.01 -29.30 8.83
C LEU A 29 -22.82 -29.20 10.35
N GLY A 30 -23.81 -28.62 11.02
CA GLY A 30 -23.95 -28.70 12.46
C GLY A 30 -24.27 -30.13 12.89
N LEU A 31 -23.68 -30.55 14.00
CA LEU A 31 -24.23 -31.63 14.81
C LEU A 31 -24.15 -31.24 16.28
N THR A 32 -25.32 -31.38 16.89
CA THR A 32 -25.75 -31.09 18.25
C THR A 32 -25.00 -31.88 19.32
N GLY A 33 -24.85 -31.28 20.50
CA GLY A 33 -24.54 -31.98 21.76
C GLY A 33 -24.95 -31.12 22.96
N ALA A 34 -26.09 -31.45 23.56
CA ALA A 34 -26.69 -30.75 24.68
C ALA A 34 -26.20 -31.28 26.06
N LEU A 35 -26.32 -30.39 27.06
CA LEU A 35 -26.58 -30.63 28.49
C LEU A 35 -25.55 -31.40 29.32
N VAL A 36 -24.99 -30.75 30.36
CA VAL A 36 -25.13 -31.14 31.78
C VAL A 36 -24.94 -29.91 32.66
N ALA A 37 -25.86 -29.74 33.61
CA ALA A 37 -25.88 -28.72 34.66
C ALA A 37 -25.03 -29.09 35.88
N ALA A 38 -24.43 -28.11 36.56
CA ALA A 38 -24.24 -28.15 38.01
C ALA A 38 -23.91 -26.74 38.53
N CYS A 39 -24.73 -26.27 39.46
CA CYS A 39 -24.49 -25.07 40.26
C CYS A 39 -23.47 -25.38 41.36
N ALA A 40 -22.59 -24.43 41.67
CA ALA A 40 -22.05 -24.25 43.02
C ALA A 40 -21.57 -22.81 43.18
N SER A 41 -22.32 -22.05 43.97
CA SER A 41 -21.94 -20.75 44.53
C SER A 41 -21.04 -20.99 45.73
N MET A 42 -19.91 -20.30 45.80
CA MET A 42 -19.11 -20.13 47.01
C MET A 42 -18.62 -18.68 47.04
N ASP A 43 -19.32 -17.86 47.83
CA ASP A 43 -18.82 -16.61 48.38
C ASP A 43 -18.01 -16.92 49.64
N SER A 44 -16.96 -16.14 49.87
CA SER A 44 -16.47 -15.65 51.18
C SER A 44 -14.96 -15.41 51.18
N ASP A 45 -14.63 -14.11 51.13
CA ASP A 45 -13.79 -13.41 52.10
C ASP A 45 -12.35 -13.90 52.35
N THR A 46 -11.36 -13.08 51.98
CA THR A 46 -10.74 -12.10 52.90
C THR A 46 -9.43 -11.50 52.35
N ALA A 47 -9.31 -10.18 52.55
CA ALA A 47 -8.10 -9.44 52.91
C ALA A 47 -6.90 -9.34 51.94
N THR A 48 -6.91 -8.24 51.17
CA THR A 48 -6.03 -7.07 51.30
C THR A 48 -4.52 -7.23 51.59
N THR A 49 -3.75 -6.47 50.79
CA THR A 49 -2.35 -5.97 50.98
C THR A 49 -1.24 -7.03 50.86
N THR A 50 -0.14 -6.83 50.12
CA THR A 50 0.63 -5.60 49.96
C THR A 50 1.56 -5.72 48.74
N LYS A 51 1.61 -4.63 47.97
CA LYS A 51 2.69 -4.13 47.13
C LYS A 51 4.08 -4.67 47.49
N ALA A 52 4.71 -5.37 46.54
CA ALA A 52 6.16 -5.51 46.45
C ALA A 52 6.60 -4.96 45.09
N ASP A 53 6.95 -3.67 45.08
CA ASP A 53 7.73 -3.06 44.01
C ASP A 53 9.10 -3.73 43.96
N ALA A 54 9.23 -4.78 43.17
CA ALA A 54 10.52 -5.14 42.61
C ALA A 54 10.61 -4.46 41.25
N LYS A 55 11.12 -3.23 41.24
CA LYS A 55 11.69 -2.58 40.06
C LYS A 55 12.61 -3.60 39.39
N PRO A 56 12.31 -4.13 38.20
CA PRO A 56 13.32 -4.83 37.44
C PRO A 56 14.39 -3.79 37.16
N ALA A 57 15.59 -4.06 37.67
CA ALA A 57 16.79 -3.33 37.33
C ALA A 57 16.79 -3.07 35.83
N ALA A 58 17.08 -1.83 35.45
CA ALA A 58 17.29 -1.44 34.07
C ALA A 58 18.39 -2.34 33.49
N ALA A 59 17.98 -3.46 32.89
CA ALA A 59 18.74 -4.13 31.87
C ALA A 59 18.89 -3.07 30.80
N LYS A 60 20.09 -2.50 30.71
CA LYS A 60 20.51 -1.63 29.63
C LYS A 60 20.26 -2.43 28.36
N ALA A 61 19.10 -2.20 27.74
CA ALA A 61 18.72 -2.85 26.49
C ALA A 61 19.87 -2.52 25.54
N ALA A 62 20.62 -3.55 25.17
CA ALA A 62 21.65 -3.41 24.16
C ALA A 62 20.94 -2.79 22.94
N GLU A 63 21.29 -1.54 22.62
CA GLU A 63 20.78 -0.86 21.44
C GLU A 63 21.15 -1.73 20.24
N LYS A 64 20.17 -2.50 19.75
CA LYS A 64 20.34 -3.31 18.57
C LYS A 64 20.69 -2.33 17.46
N LYS A 65 21.92 -2.38 16.93
CA LYS A 65 22.35 -1.56 15.80
C LYS A 65 21.38 -1.81 14.65
N THR A 66 20.40 -0.94 14.45
CA THR A 66 19.42 -1.04 13.37
C THR A 66 20.03 -0.46 12.11
N LYS A 67 19.90 -1.17 10.97
CA LYS A 67 20.27 -0.65 9.65
C LYS A 67 19.58 0.71 9.44
N PRO A 68 20.26 1.73 8.87
CA PRO A 68 19.60 3.01 8.59
C PRO A 68 18.49 2.84 7.56
N ASP A 69 17.43 3.63 7.70
CA ASP A 69 16.34 3.69 6.72
C ASP A 69 16.88 3.96 5.31
N GLN A 70 16.31 3.28 4.32
CA GLN A 70 16.68 3.45 2.92
C GLN A 70 15.58 4.21 2.18
N LYS A 71 15.98 5.11 1.28
CA LYS A 71 15.07 5.93 0.47
C LYS A 71 15.24 5.64 -1.01
N TYR A 72 14.13 5.54 -1.71
CA TYR A 72 14.06 5.34 -3.15
C TYR A 72 13.01 6.27 -3.73
N VAL A 73 13.10 6.52 -5.04
CA VAL A 73 12.14 7.36 -5.76
C VAL A 73 11.77 6.63 -7.05
N ILE A 74 10.47 6.57 -7.33
CA ILE A 74 9.92 6.03 -8.58
C ILE A 74 9.29 7.20 -9.33
N TYR A 75 9.76 7.46 -10.55
CA TYR A 75 9.26 8.55 -11.39
C TYR A 75 8.18 8.08 -12.35
N PHE A 76 7.31 9.01 -12.76
CA PHE A 76 6.18 8.74 -13.63
C PHE A 76 6.10 9.71 -14.80
N ASP A 77 5.60 9.21 -15.92
CA ASP A 77 5.22 10.03 -17.06
C ASP A 77 4.06 10.98 -16.70
N PHE A 78 3.93 12.04 -17.51
CA PHE A 78 2.83 12.99 -17.39
C PHE A 78 1.47 12.29 -17.50
N GLY A 79 0.58 12.56 -16.53
CA GLY A 79 -0.78 12.01 -16.49
C GLY A 79 -0.88 10.50 -16.29
N LYS A 80 0.24 9.78 -16.09
CA LYS A 80 0.23 8.32 -15.92
C LYS A 80 0.38 7.92 -14.45
N ALA A 81 -0.29 6.83 -14.10
CA ALA A 81 -0.13 6.13 -12.82
C ALA A 81 0.54 4.76 -12.96
N THR A 82 0.73 4.27 -14.18
CA THR A 82 1.39 2.99 -14.45
C THR A 82 2.88 3.09 -14.14
N MET A 83 3.41 2.10 -13.40
CA MET A 83 4.84 2.02 -13.13
C MET A 83 5.60 1.65 -14.41
N ASN A 84 6.66 2.39 -14.71
CA ASN A 84 7.53 2.14 -15.87
C ASN A 84 8.66 1.15 -15.52
N GLU A 85 9.49 0.81 -16.51
CA GLU A 85 10.62 -0.12 -16.36
C GLU A 85 11.65 0.35 -15.31
N GLU A 86 11.90 1.66 -15.23
CA GLU A 86 12.77 2.25 -14.20
C GLU A 86 12.20 2.02 -12.80
N GLY A 87 10.90 2.24 -12.61
CA GLY A 87 10.20 1.94 -11.36
C GLY A 87 10.25 0.47 -10.99
N THR A 88 10.12 -0.43 -11.97
CA THR A 88 10.27 -1.88 -11.77
C THR A 88 11.69 -2.25 -11.32
N THR A 89 12.70 -1.61 -11.90
CA THR A 89 14.11 -1.80 -11.48
C THR A 89 14.32 -1.37 -10.02
N VAL A 90 13.74 -0.24 -9.63
CA VAL A 90 13.75 0.23 -8.23
C VAL A 90 13.03 -0.75 -7.30
N ALA A 91 11.90 -1.31 -7.73
CA ALA A 91 11.13 -2.28 -6.96
C ALA A 91 11.95 -3.55 -6.64
N TYR A 92 12.66 -4.10 -7.63
CA TYR A 92 13.53 -5.27 -7.40
C TYR A 92 14.72 -4.96 -6.49
N LYS A 93 15.33 -3.77 -6.61
CA LYS A 93 16.38 -3.35 -5.68
C LYS A 93 15.85 -3.29 -4.25
N LEU A 94 14.68 -2.68 -4.06
CA LEU A 94 14.04 -2.59 -2.74
C LEU A 94 13.71 -3.98 -2.19
N MET A 95 13.19 -4.88 -3.01
CA MET A 95 12.92 -6.27 -2.63
C MET A 95 14.18 -6.94 -2.07
N ALA A 96 15.33 -6.81 -2.74
CA ALA A 96 16.59 -7.35 -2.24
C ALA A 96 16.98 -6.75 -0.87
N ASP A 97 16.75 -5.45 -0.67
CA ASP A 97 17.02 -4.79 0.61
C ASP A 97 16.11 -5.26 1.76
N THR A 98 14.89 -5.73 1.44
CA THR A 98 13.97 -6.29 2.45
C THR A 98 14.44 -7.62 3.05
N MET A 99 15.36 -8.33 2.37
CA MET A 99 15.90 -9.63 2.82
C MET A 99 16.69 -9.52 4.13
N SER A 100 17.15 -8.31 4.49
CA SER A 100 17.78 -8.03 5.78
C SER A 100 16.78 -7.91 6.95
N GLY A 101 15.48 -8.12 6.68
CA GLY A 101 14.37 -7.82 7.58
C GLY A 101 13.97 -6.35 7.49
N TYR A 102 12.70 -6.03 7.72
CA TYR A 102 12.18 -4.66 7.71
C TYR A 102 10.92 -4.54 8.57
N LYS A 103 10.68 -3.33 9.08
CA LYS A 103 9.51 -2.97 9.87
C LYS A 103 8.35 -2.53 9.00
N ALA A 104 8.60 -1.60 8.07
CA ALA A 104 7.57 -0.98 7.25
C ALA A 104 8.14 -0.44 5.94
N VAL A 105 7.28 -0.26 4.95
CA VAL A 105 7.53 0.46 3.70
C VAL A 105 6.55 1.62 3.63
N LEU A 106 7.05 2.84 3.59
CA LEU A 106 6.22 4.03 3.42
C LEU A 106 6.25 4.44 1.95
N LEU A 107 5.07 4.62 1.36
CA LEU A 107 4.88 5.12 0.00
C LEU A 107 4.21 6.48 0.06
N THR A 108 4.84 7.49 -0.54
CA THR A 108 4.31 8.85 -0.60
C THR A 108 4.20 9.33 -2.04
N GLY A 109 2.98 9.58 -2.51
CA GLY A 109 2.70 9.98 -3.89
C GLY A 109 2.62 11.49 -4.09
N HIS A 110 3.21 11.97 -5.18
CA HIS A 110 3.24 13.37 -5.59
C HIS A 110 2.93 13.55 -7.08
N THR A 111 2.52 14.75 -7.47
CA THR A 111 2.34 15.19 -8.86
C THR A 111 3.08 16.50 -9.12
N ASP A 112 3.21 16.87 -10.39
CA ASP A 112 3.53 18.24 -10.75
C ASP A 112 2.30 19.16 -10.60
N THR A 113 2.49 20.46 -10.81
CA THR A 113 1.45 21.48 -10.69
C THR A 113 0.61 21.62 -11.97
N ALA A 114 0.79 20.71 -12.94
CA ALA A 114 0.09 20.75 -14.21
C ALA A 114 -1.27 20.05 -14.10
N GLY A 115 -2.35 20.82 -14.12
CA GLY A 115 -3.73 20.32 -14.04
C GLY A 115 -4.47 20.92 -12.86
N ASP A 116 -5.64 20.36 -12.54
CA ASP A 116 -6.38 20.78 -11.35
C ASP A 116 -5.92 20.00 -10.10
N LYS A 117 -5.93 20.68 -8.96
CA LYS A 117 -5.50 20.13 -7.67
C LYS A 117 -6.21 18.83 -7.27
N ASN A 118 -7.52 18.72 -7.54
CA ASN A 118 -8.30 17.54 -7.18
C ASN A 118 -7.93 16.33 -8.05
N HIS A 119 -7.70 16.56 -9.35
CA HIS A 119 -7.17 15.55 -10.26
C HIS A 119 -5.78 15.11 -9.81
N ASN A 120 -4.91 16.05 -9.47
CA ASN A 120 -3.57 15.77 -8.98
C ASN A 120 -3.57 14.94 -7.69
N ARG A 121 -4.48 15.24 -6.76
CA ARG A 121 -4.69 14.41 -5.56
C ARG A 121 -5.04 12.96 -5.93
N LYS A 122 -6.04 12.75 -6.77
CA LYS A 122 -6.46 11.40 -7.22
C LYS A 122 -5.37 10.68 -8.02
N LEU A 123 -4.59 11.41 -8.81
CA LEU A 123 -3.49 10.84 -9.59
C LEU A 123 -2.36 10.36 -8.67
N SER A 124 -2.01 11.11 -7.64
CA SER A 124 -1.02 10.69 -6.65
C SER A 124 -1.46 9.45 -5.85
N GLU A 125 -2.74 9.35 -5.50
CA GLU A 125 -3.34 8.18 -4.86
C GLU A 125 -3.20 6.94 -5.75
N LYS A 126 -3.65 7.02 -7.01
CA LYS A 126 -3.55 5.91 -7.98
C LYS A 126 -2.12 5.43 -8.20
N ARG A 127 -1.15 6.35 -8.23
CA ARG A 127 0.28 5.99 -8.34
C ARG A 127 0.73 5.14 -7.15
N VAL A 128 0.36 5.56 -5.95
CA VAL A 128 0.73 4.85 -4.72
C VAL A 128 0.04 3.48 -4.64
N GLU A 129 -1.23 3.39 -5.04
CA GLU A 129 -1.95 2.12 -5.12
C GLU A 129 -1.29 1.15 -6.11
N ASN A 130 -0.94 1.62 -7.31
CA ASN A 130 -0.25 0.79 -8.31
C ASN A 130 1.13 0.32 -7.80
N VAL A 131 1.91 1.20 -7.17
CA VAL A 131 3.20 0.81 -6.57
C VAL A 131 3.00 -0.21 -5.45
N LYS A 132 2.01 0.00 -4.57
CA LYS A 132 1.66 -0.96 -3.51
C LYS A 132 1.29 -2.32 -4.09
N GLN A 133 0.50 -2.35 -5.15
CA GLN A 133 0.11 -3.59 -5.82
C GLN A 133 1.35 -4.33 -6.34
N VAL A 134 2.21 -3.66 -7.11
CA VAL A 134 3.43 -4.29 -7.65
C VAL A 134 4.34 -4.77 -6.52
N PHE A 135 4.49 -4.00 -5.45
CA PHE A 135 5.29 -4.38 -4.29
C PHE A 135 4.74 -5.65 -3.61
N SER A 136 3.42 -5.77 -3.53
CA SER A 136 2.76 -6.96 -3.00
C SER A 136 2.97 -8.18 -3.91
N GLU A 137 2.90 -7.99 -5.22
CA GLU A 137 3.13 -9.05 -6.22
C GLU A 137 4.57 -9.58 -6.20
N ILE A 138 5.56 -8.75 -5.88
CA ILE A 138 6.96 -9.16 -5.71
C ILE A 138 7.30 -9.64 -4.28
N GLY A 139 6.31 -9.79 -3.40
CA GLY A 139 6.46 -10.45 -2.10
C GLY A 139 6.71 -9.53 -0.89
N ILE A 140 6.50 -8.22 -1.02
CA ILE A 140 6.48 -7.31 0.14
C ILE A 140 5.14 -7.48 0.86
N ASP A 141 5.16 -7.63 2.18
CA ASP A 141 3.95 -7.84 2.98
C ASP A 141 3.05 -6.60 2.92
N PRO A 142 1.83 -6.68 2.36
CA PRO A 142 0.94 -5.53 2.21
C PRO A 142 0.54 -4.90 3.54
N ASN A 143 0.60 -5.63 4.65
CA ASN A 143 0.30 -5.11 5.98
C ASN A 143 1.41 -4.20 6.53
N LYS A 144 2.62 -4.30 5.96
CA LYS A 144 3.76 -3.44 6.29
C LYS A 144 3.87 -2.22 5.37
N ILE A 145 3.01 -2.11 4.36
CA ILE A 145 2.99 -0.98 3.42
C ILE A 145 2.03 0.09 3.93
N ILE A 146 2.58 1.27 4.22
CA ILE A 146 1.84 2.46 4.64
C ILE A 146 1.83 3.45 3.49
N THR A 147 0.66 3.94 3.11
CA THR A 147 0.47 4.79 1.94
C THR A 147 0.02 6.20 2.32
N GLN A 148 0.62 7.20 1.68
CA GLN A 148 0.25 8.61 1.75
C GLN A 148 0.31 9.21 0.35
N PHE A 149 -0.43 10.28 0.12
CA PHE A 149 -0.45 10.96 -1.17
C PHE A 149 -0.78 12.43 -0.95
N PHE A 150 -0.10 13.31 -1.67
CA PHE A 150 -0.19 14.76 -1.47
C PHE A 150 -0.67 15.53 -2.71
N GLY A 151 -0.79 14.87 -3.87
CA GLY A 151 -0.98 15.59 -5.13
C GLY A 151 0.19 16.54 -5.37
N GLU A 152 -0.14 17.80 -5.65
CA GLU A 152 0.83 18.87 -5.93
C GLU A 152 1.28 19.65 -4.69
N ASP A 153 0.77 19.29 -3.49
CA ASP A 153 0.97 20.08 -2.26
C ASP A 153 2.41 20.00 -1.70
N GLU A 154 3.16 18.94 -2.02
CA GLU A 154 4.51 18.68 -1.50
C GLU A 154 5.50 18.44 -2.67
N PRO A 155 5.86 19.49 -3.44
CA PRO A 155 6.74 19.34 -4.59
C PRO A 155 8.20 19.11 -4.17
N ALA A 156 8.94 18.30 -4.94
CA ALA A 156 10.40 18.21 -4.78
C ALA A 156 11.08 19.48 -5.27
N GLU A 157 10.55 20.07 -6.34
CA GLU A 157 10.99 21.35 -6.88
C GLU A 157 9.82 22.30 -6.98
N LYS A 158 9.96 23.48 -6.36
CA LYS A 158 8.92 24.50 -6.42
C LYS A 158 8.77 25.00 -7.86
N THR A 159 7.57 24.84 -8.42
CA THR A 159 7.19 25.33 -9.74
C THR A 159 5.97 26.24 -9.64
N ALA A 160 5.73 27.06 -10.66
CA ALA A 160 4.49 27.81 -10.78
C ALA A 160 3.31 26.87 -11.12
N ASP A 161 2.08 27.34 -10.91
CA ASP A 161 0.88 26.60 -11.27
C ASP A 161 0.85 26.30 -12.78
N GLY A 162 0.37 25.11 -13.16
CA GLY A 162 0.28 24.67 -14.56
C GLY A 162 1.59 24.13 -15.15
N VAL A 163 2.69 24.11 -14.40
CA VAL A 163 4.01 23.71 -14.91
C VAL A 163 4.22 22.21 -14.78
N LYS A 164 4.60 21.57 -15.90
CA LYS A 164 5.03 20.17 -15.91
C LYS A 164 6.46 20.06 -15.36
N ASN A 165 6.67 19.13 -14.43
CA ASN A 165 7.99 18.86 -13.84
C ASN A 165 8.13 17.37 -13.53
N ASP A 166 9.15 16.74 -14.09
CA ASP A 166 9.43 15.31 -13.95
C ASP A 166 9.79 14.90 -12.54
N LYS A 167 10.63 15.68 -11.85
CA LYS A 167 11.02 15.42 -10.47
C LYS A 167 9.84 15.47 -9.50
N ASN A 168 8.81 16.26 -9.79
CA ASN A 168 7.58 16.31 -8.99
C ASN A 168 6.66 15.11 -9.22
N ARG A 169 6.70 14.48 -10.40
CA ARG A 169 5.91 13.28 -10.71
C ARG A 169 6.58 12.03 -10.16
N ARG A 170 6.46 11.83 -8.85
CA ARG A 170 7.14 10.74 -8.15
C ARG A 170 6.30 10.04 -7.09
N VAL A 171 6.70 8.82 -6.76
CA VAL A 171 6.40 8.17 -5.49
C VAL A 171 7.72 8.02 -4.73
N GLU A 172 7.78 8.61 -3.54
CA GLU A 172 8.87 8.39 -2.60
C GLU A 172 8.62 7.10 -1.83
N VAL A 173 9.68 6.33 -1.64
CA VAL A 173 9.63 5.05 -0.96
C VAL A 173 10.65 5.03 0.16
N VAL A 174 10.20 4.76 1.39
CA VAL A 174 11.08 4.67 2.56
C VAL A 174 10.95 3.29 3.18
N LEU A 175 12.04 2.53 3.14
CA LEU A 175 12.17 1.23 3.79
C LEU A 175 12.70 1.42 5.21
N LYS A 176 11.91 1.00 6.21
CA LYS A 176 12.19 1.15 7.64
C LYS A 176 12.73 -0.16 8.22
N PHE A 177 13.81 -0.10 9.00
CA PHE A 177 14.44 -1.25 9.68
C PHE A 177 14.24 -1.25 11.19
#